data_AF-A0A352AIU4-F1
#
_entry.id   AF-A0A352AIU4-F1
#
_cell.length_a   1.000
_cell.length_b   1.000
_cell.length_c   1.000
_cell.angle_alpha   90.00
_cell.angle_beta   90.00
_cell.angle_gamma   90.00
#
_symmetry.space_group_name_H-M   'P 1'
#
loop_
_entity.id
_entity.type
_entity.pdbx_description
1 polymer ?
#
loop_
_entity_poly.entity_id
_entity_poly.type
_entity_poly.pdbx_seq_one_letter_code
_entity_poly.pdbx_strand_id
1 'polypeptide(L)'
;MKVRAIALASVCSLLLSLSLSLAAGANKSNEPCQAHLDSSSRSDPEVNNCPITVGNFSIRGTFSNSNWQASFWAWEPAYYILYVKNKRDGSEINLTGFEVRGTTSRPQYRFTDRDRGITYVVTFQYSDRNTIRLEMFRNNQAIANQLLARESDKLIGGP
;
A
#
# COMPACT_ATOMS: atom_id res chain seq x y z
N MET A 1 67.71 10.37 -43.86
CA MET A 1 67.93 10.72 -42.44
C MET A 1 66.58 10.80 -41.73
N LYS A 2 66.40 10.05 -40.65
CA LYS A 2 65.20 10.03 -39.82
C LYS A 2 65.26 11.18 -38.81
N VAL A 3 64.20 11.96 -38.69
CA VAL A 3 63.94 12.76 -37.49
C VAL A 3 62.50 12.47 -37.05
N ARG A 4 62.37 11.82 -35.90
CA ARG A 4 61.12 11.64 -35.16
C ARG A 4 60.91 12.88 -34.31
N ALA A 5 59.70 13.42 -34.28
CA ALA A 5 59.27 14.37 -33.27
C ALA A 5 57.97 13.87 -32.64
N ILE A 6 57.97 13.93 -31.31
CA ILE A 6 57.05 13.29 -30.37
C ILE A 6 55.85 14.21 -30.15
N ALA A 7 54.63 13.68 -30.25
CA ALA A 7 53.41 14.40 -29.91
C ALA A 7 53.18 14.33 -28.39
N LEU A 8 53.10 15.49 -27.74
CA LEU A 8 52.72 15.65 -26.33
C LEU A 8 51.20 15.55 -26.20
N ALA A 9 50.71 14.49 -25.56
CA ALA A 9 49.31 14.36 -25.18
C ALA A 9 49.04 15.21 -23.92
N SER A 10 48.26 16.27 -24.08
CA SER A 10 47.70 17.05 -22.97
C SER A 10 46.56 16.24 -22.34
N VAL A 11 46.75 15.78 -21.10
CA VAL A 11 45.71 15.15 -20.30
C VAL A 11 44.91 16.25 -19.61
N CYS A 12 43.74 16.56 -20.15
CA CYS A 12 42.77 17.47 -19.54
C CYS A 12 41.99 16.69 -18.47
N SER A 13 42.41 16.80 -17.21
CA SER A 13 41.69 16.25 -16.06
C SER A 13 40.47 17.12 -15.74
N LEU A 14 39.34 16.84 -16.38
CA LEU A 14 38.03 17.37 -15.96
C LEU A 14 37.62 16.72 -14.64
N LEU A 15 37.79 17.46 -13.54
CA LEU A 15 37.18 17.15 -12.25
C LEU A 15 35.66 17.27 -12.38
N LEU A 16 34.98 16.16 -12.65
CA LEU A 16 33.54 16.02 -12.42
C LEU A 16 33.30 16.02 -10.91
N SER A 17 33.10 17.21 -10.31
CA SER A 17 32.52 17.31 -8.98
C SER A 17 31.04 16.96 -9.08
N LEU A 18 30.72 15.67 -8.99
CA LEU A 18 29.35 15.21 -8.79
C LEU A 18 28.93 15.59 -7.37
N SER A 19 28.35 16.77 -7.20
CA SER A 19 27.69 17.17 -5.96
C SER A 19 26.44 16.31 -5.80
N LEU A 20 26.56 15.14 -5.15
CA LEU A 20 25.42 14.43 -4.61
C LEU A 20 24.86 15.26 -3.47
N SER A 21 23.92 16.16 -3.79
CA SER A 21 22.97 16.64 -2.82
C SER A 21 22.11 15.45 -2.39
N LEU A 22 22.52 14.78 -1.30
CA LEU A 22 21.64 13.89 -0.56
C LEU A 22 20.48 14.75 -0.05
N ALA A 23 19.36 14.71 -0.78
CA ALA A 23 18.08 15.05 -0.20
C ALA A 23 17.88 14.06 0.96
N ALA A 24 18.13 14.52 2.18
CA ALA A 24 17.73 13.84 3.40
C ALA A 24 16.19 13.85 3.47
N GLY A 25 15.56 13.01 2.64
CA GLY A 25 14.21 12.54 2.94
C GLY A 25 14.34 11.77 4.23
N ALA A 26 13.80 12.31 5.32
CA ALA A 26 13.72 11.64 6.60
C ALA A 26 13.23 10.20 6.37
N ASN A 27 14.11 9.24 6.59
CA ASN A 27 13.84 7.82 6.46
C ASN A 27 12.81 7.49 7.55
N LYS A 28 11.51 7.58 7.24
CA LYS A 28 10.49 7.00 8.11
C LYS A 28 10.85 5.51 8.21
N SER A 29 11.15 5.07 9.43
CA SER A 29 11.46 3.69 9.75
C SER A 29 10.40 2.77 9.11
N ASN A 30 10.82 1.89 8.19
CA ASN A 30 9.95 0.98 7.46
C ASN A 30 9.68 -0.27 8.31
N GLU A 31 8.93 -0.07 9.39
CA GLU A 31 8.68 -1.08 10.42
C GLU A 31 7.58 -2.05 9.97
N PRO A 32 7.55 -3.29 10.51
CA PRO A 32 6.43 -4.20 10.30
C PRO A 32 5.12 -3.59 10.78
N CYS A 33 4.04 -3.75 10.00
CA CYS A 33 2.71 -3.36 10.47
C CYS A 33 2.22 -4.32 11.55
N GLN A 34 1.58 -3.76 12.57
CA GLN A 34 0.99 -4.48 13.68
C GLN A 34 -0.28 -3.77 14.14
N ALA A 35 -1.30 -4.58 14.43
CA ALA A 35 -2.50 -4.14 15.13
C ALA A 35 -2.74 -5.07 16.32
N HIS A 36 -3.06 -4.51 17.48
CA HIS A 36 -3.34 -5.24 18.72
C HIS A 36 -4.23 -4.41 19.64
N LEU A 37 -4.84 -5.09 20.62
CA LEU A 37 -5.51 -4.44 21.73
C LEU A 37 -4.48 -4.19 22.83
N ASP A 38 -4.37 -2.96 23.30
CA ASP A 38 -3.50 -2.62 24.42
C ASP A 38 -4.19 -2.93 25.76
N SER A 39 -3.88 -4.10 26.31
CA SER A 39 -4.43 -4.59 27.58
C SER A 39 -3.81 -3.95 28.83
N SER A 40 -2.91 -2.98 28.68
CA SER A 40 -2.35 -2.25 29.82
C SER A 40 -3.35 -1.28 30.46
N SER A 41 -4.47 -1.01 29.78
CA SER A 41 -5.54 -0.13 30.26
C SER A 41 -6.87 -0.89 30.38
N ARG A 42 -7.81 -0.36 31.17
CA ARG A 42 -9.13 -1.00 31.39
C ARG A 42 -10.04 -0.96 30.15
N SER A 43 -9.70 -0.16 29.15
CA SER A 43 -10.51 0.07 27.95
C SER A 43 -10.03 -0.70 26.72
N ASP A 44 -8.95 -1.49 26.83
CA ASP A 44 -8.37 -2.29 25.74
C ASP A 44 -8.32 -1.56 24.38
N PRO A 45 -7.77 -0.33 24.28
CA PRO A 45 -7.83 0.44 23.06
C PRO A 45 -7.10 -0.26 21.91
N GLU A 46 -7.65 -0.12 20.71
CA GLU A 46 -7.00 -0.59 19.49
C GLU A 46 -5.76 0.25 19.17
N VAL A 47 -4.61 -0.41 19.07
CA VAL A 47 -3.35 0.18 18.66
C VAL A 47 -2.97 -0.34 17.29
N ASN A 48 -2.60 0.57 16.39
CA ASN A 48 -2.18 0.26 15.03
C ASN A 48 -1.10 1.23 14.56
N ASN A 49 0.05 0.71 14.13
CA ASN A 49 1.15 1.53 13.58
C ASN A 49 1.08 1.74 12.06
N CYS A 50 0.10 1.13 11.39
CA CYS A 50 -0.22 1.31 9.98
C CYS A 50 -1.66 1.84 9.81
N PRO A 51 -1.93 3.09 10.21
CA PRO A 51 -3.26 3.67 10.08
C PRO A 51 -3.59 3.99 8.61
N ILE A 52 -4.85 3.87 8.24
CA ILE A 52 -5.30 4.16 6.86
C ILE A 52 -5.29 5.67 6.51
N THR A 53 -5.02 6.52 7.51
CA THR A 53 -4.97 7.99 7.41
C THR A 53 -3.76 8.51 8.21
N VAL A 54 -2.92 9.34 7.58
CA VAL A 54 -1.73 9.96 8.21
C VAL A 54 -1.58 11.39 7.69
N GLY A 55 -1.76 12.38 8.56
CA GLY A 55 -1.76 13.78 8.14
C GLY A 55 -2.81 14.02 7.05
N ASN A 56 -2.37 14.49 5.88
CA ASN A 56 -3.24 14.74 4.72
C ASN A 56 -3.46 13.49 3.82
N PHE A 57 -2.81 12.37 4.13
CA PHE A 57 -3.04 11.12 3.41
C PHE A 57 -4.25 10.39 4.00
N SER A 58 -5.15 9.89 3.16
CA SER A 58 -6.15 8.89 3.53
C SER A 58 -6.40 7.95 2.36
N ILE A 59 -6.36 6.64 2.61
CA ILE A 59 -6.76 5.65 1.61
C ILE A 59 -8.26 5.35 1.65
N ARG A 60 -9.02 5.98 2.56
CA ARG A 60 -10.47 5.81 2.62
C ARG A 60 -11.11 6.20 1.29
N GLY A 61 -11.96 5.35 0.73
CA GLY A 61 -12.70 5.66 -0.49
C GLY A 61 -13.09 4.43 -1.31
N THR A 62 -13.66 4.71 -2.48
CA THR A 62 -14.00 3.73 -3.51
C THR A 62 -12.93 3.72 -4.60
N PHE A 63 -12.51 2.53 -4.98
CA PHE A 63 -11.52 2.26 -6.02
C PHE A 63 -12.08 1.28 -7.03
N SER A 64 -11.74 1.44 -8.30
CA SER A 64 -12.29 0.57 -9.33
C SER A 64 -11.40 0.40 -10.55
N ASN A 65 -11.73 -0.62 -11.32
CA ASN A 65 -11.30 -0.80 -12.69
C ASN A 65 -12.50 -1.29 -13.53
N SER A 66 -12.26 -1.82 -14.73
CA SER A 66 -13.33 -2.30 -15.61
C SER A 66 -14.10 -3.52 -15.07
N ASN A 67 -13.49 -4.31 -14.17
CA ASN A 67 -14.05 -5.58 -13.69
C ASN A 67 -14.45 -5.54 -12.21
N TRP A 68 -13.84 -4.67 -11.42
CA TRP A 68 -13.96 -4.68 -9.96
C TRP A 68 -14.20 -3.28 -9.41
N GLN A 69 -14.91 -3.24 -8.29
CA GLN A 69 -15.08 -2.06 -7.45
C GLN A 69 -14.84 -2.46 -6.00
N ALA A 70 -14.18 -1.61 -5.21
CA ALA A 70 -13.93 -1.86 -3.81
C ALA A 70 -14.01 -0.57 -2.99
N SER A 71 -14.65 -0.63 -1.84
CA SER A 71 -14.57 0.40 -0.80
C SER A 71 -13.73 -0.10 0.35
N PHE A 72 -12.83 0.76 0.84
CA PHE A 72 -11.98 0.43 1.97
C PHE A 72 -11.96 1.60 2.96
N TRP A 73 -12.18 1.30 4.25
CA TRP A 73 -12.13 2.28 5.34
C TRP A 73 -11.91 1.60 6.69
N ALA A 74 -11.91 2.40 7.76
CA ALA A 74 -11.81 1.93 9.13
C ALA A 74 -12.85 2.67 10.00
N TRP A 75 -13.45 1.96 10.96
CA TRP A 75 -14.31 2.56 11.99
C TRP A 75 -13.47 2.98 13.20
N GLU A 76 -12.57 2.11 13.62
CA GLU A 76 -11.63 2.29 14.74
C GLU A 76 -10.19 2.10 14.23
N PRO A 77 -9.15 2.44 15.03
CA PRO A 77 -7.75 2.39 14.57
C PRO A 77 -7.31 1.06 13.95
N ALA A 78 -7.89 -0.06 14.37
CA ALA A 78 -7.65 -1.40 13.87
C ALA A 78 -8.91 -2.14 13.38
N TYR A 79 -10.10 -1.52 13.41
CA TYR A 79 -11.32 -2.09 12.83
C TYR A 79 -11.53 -1.65 11.38
N TYR A 80 -11.07 -2.46 10.42
CA TYR A 80 -11.16 -2.18 8.99
C TYR A 80 -12.40 -2.78 8.36
N ILE A 81 -12.91 -2.15 7.30
CA ILE A 81 -14.05 -2.61 6.54
C ILE A 81 -13.72 -2.59 5.05
N LEU A 82 -14.07 -3.69 4.38
CA LEU A 82 -13.89 -3.90 2.96
C LEU A 82 -15.21 -4.32 2.34
N TYR A 83 -15.67 -3.55 1.35
CA TYR A 83 -16.72 -3.95 0.44
C TYR A 83 -16.11 -4.16 -0.95
N VAL A 84 -16.48 -5.25 -1.64
CA VAL A 84 -16.03 -5.53 -3.01
C VAL A 84 -17.21 -5.96 -3.86
N LYS A 85 -17.27 -5.45 -5.09
CA LYS A 85 -18.24 -5.81 -6.12
C LYS A 85 -17.52 -6.27 -7.39
N ASN A 86 -17.87 -7.44 -7.87
CA ASN A 86 -17.54 -7.88 -9.22
C ASN A 86 -18.53 -7.24 -10.20
N LYS A 87 -18.03 -6.40 -11.10
CA LYS A 87 -18.87 -5.68 -12.08
C LYS A 87 -19.41 -6.58 -13.19
N ARG A 88 -18.86 -7.79 -13.37
CA ARG A 88 -19.29 -8.72 -14.41
C ARG A 88 -20.53 -9.51 -14.04
N ASP A 89 -20.54 -10.09 -12.84
CA ASP A 89 -21.63 -10.95 -12.35
C ASP A 89 -22.47 -10.28 -11.26
N GLY A 90 -22.07 -9.09 -10.80
CA GLY A 90 -22.78 -8.36 -9.76
C GLY A 90 -22.61 -8.93 -8.36
N SER A 91 -21.74 -9.93 -8.16
CA SER A 91 -21.49 -10.50 -6.83
C SER A 91 -20.80 -9.49 -5.91
N GLU A 92 -21.22 -9.51 -4.64
CA GLU A 92 -20.77 -8.55 -3.63
C GLU A 92 -20.28 -9.30 -2.38
N ILE A 93 -19.37 -8.66 -1.65
CA ILE A 93 -18.95 -9.02 -0.29
C ILE A 93 -18.85 -7.76 0.56
N ASN A 94 -19.07 -7.93 1.87
CA ASN A 94 -18.84 -6.92 2.88
C ASN A 94 -18.20 -7.63 4.08
N LEU A 95 -16.97 -7.24 4.42
CA LEU A 95 -16.15 -7.91 5.42
C LEU A 95 -15.55 -6.88 6.36
N THR A 96 -15.42 -7.26 7.62
CA THR A 96 -14.63 -6.53 8.60
C THR A 96 -13.36 -7.31 8.94
N GLY A 97 -12.33 -6.61 9.38
CA GLY A 97 -11.03 -7.22 9.65
C GLY A 97 -10.22 -6.41 10.65
N PHE A 98 -9.33 -7.10 11.35
CA PHE A 98 -8.39 -6.51 12.31
C PHE A 98 -6.92 -6.73 11.90
N GLU A 99 -6.70 -7.63 10.94
CA GLU A 99 -5.38 -8.10 10.58
C GLU A 99 -4.69 -7.15 9.60
N VAL A 100 -3.57 -6.57 10.04
CA VAL A 100 -2.64 -5.79 9.21
C VAL A 100 -1.25 -6.43 9.21
N ARG A 101 -0.61 -6.45 8.05
CA ARG A 101 0.75 -6.97 7.82
C ARG A 101 1.48 -6.05 6.84
N GLY A 102 2.65 -6.50 6.37
CA GLY A 102 3.51 -5.70 5.49
C GLY A 102 4.33 -4.72 6.30
N THR A 103 4.54 -3.52 5.77
CA THR A 103 5.37 -2.50 6.41
C THR A 103 4.71 -1.14 6.43
N THR A 104 5.20 -0.23 7.27
CA THR A 104 4.70 1.15 7.39
C THR A 104 4.87 1.97 6.10
N SER A 105 5.57 1.49 5.07
CA SER A 105 5.54 2.09 3.72
C SER A 105 4.51 1.44 2.79
N ARG A 106 4.16 0.18 3.03
CA ARG A 106 3.32 -0.65 2.17
C ARG A 106 2.46 -1.61 3.01
N PRO A 107 1.44 -1.09 3.70
CA PRO A 107 0.59 -1.89 4.57
C PRO A 107 -0.31 -2.83 3.76
N GLN A 108 -0.64 -3.97 4.36
CA GLN A 108 -1.51 -5.00 3.79
C GLN A 108 -2.60 -5.36 4.79
N TYR A 109 -3.86 -5.18 4.41
CA TYR A 109 -5.03 -5.45 5.26
C TYR A 109 -5.74 -6.69 4.78
N ARG A 110 -5.96 -7.64 5.69
CA ARG A 110 -6.43 -8.98 5.35
C ARG A 110 -7.84 -9.21 5.88
N PHE A 111 -8.70 -9.72 5.00
CA PHE A 111 -10.10 -10.05 5.28
C PHE A 111 -10.37 -11.47 4.85
N THR A 112 -11.02 -12.28 5.68
CA THR A 112 -11.33 -13.68 5.34
C THR A 112 -12.83 -13.91 5.31
N ASP A 113 -13.35 -14.22 4.13
CA ASP A 113 -14.69 -14.76 3.94
C ASP A 113 -14.62 -16.28 4.16
N ARG A 114 -15.04 -16.71 5.35
CA ARG A 114 -14.98 -18.13 5.76
C ARG A 114 -15.97 -18.98 4.97
N ASP A 115 -17.13 -18.43 4.62
CA ASP A 115 -18.18 -19.16 3.92
C ASP A 115 -17.77 -19.49 2.48
N ARG A 116 -17.07 -18.55 1.82
CA ARG A 116 -16.56 -18.76 0.46
C ARG A 116 -15.15 -19.34 0.40
N GLY A 117 -14.47 -19.44 1.56
CA GLY A 117 -13.08 -19.87 1.65
C GLY A 117 -12.12 -18.95 0.89
N ILE A 118 -12.39 -17.64 0.88
CA ILE A 118 -11.59 -16.63 0.17
C ILE A 118 -10.96 -15.65 1.16
N THR A 119 -9.68 -15.39 1.00
CA THR A 119 -8.97 -14.29 1.66
C THR A 119 -8.80 -13.14 0.70
N TYR A 120 -9.18 -11.93 1.11
CA TYR A 120 -8.92 -10.69 0.41
C TYR A 120 -7.77 -9.96 1.09
N VAL A 121 -6.87 -9.39 0.29
CA VAL A 121 -5.76 -8.55 0.77
C VAL A 121 -5.81 -7.22 0.04
N VAL A 122 -5.90 -6.13 0.80
CA VAL A 122 -5.82 -4.76 0.29
C VAL A 122 -4.44 -4.20 0.61
N THR A 123 -3.71 -3.78 -0.42
CA THR A 123 -2.39 -3.18 -0.28
C THR A 123 -2.38 -1.78 -0.89
N PHE A 124 -1.77 -0.81 -0.22
CA PHE A 124 -1.51 0.52 -0.78
C PHE A 124 -0.13 1.03 -0.35
N GLN A 125 0.25 2.21 -0.85
CA GLN A 125 1.47 2.90 -0.46
C GLN A 125 1.11 4.30 -0.01
N TYR A 126 1.71 4.81 1.07
CA TYR A 126 1.42 6.17 1.54
C TYR A 126 1.81 7.26 0.53
N SER A 127 2.74 6.96 -0.39
CA SER A 127 3.13 7.84 -1.49
C SER A 127 2.11 7.87 -2.64
N ASP A 128 1.14 6.94 -2.67
CA ASP A 128 0.11 6.86 -3.71
C ASP A 128 -1.29 6.71 -3.07
N ARG A 129 -1.99 7.84 -2.94
CA ARG A 129 -3.35 7.90 -2.41
C ARG A 129 -4.43 7.45 -3.39
N ASN A 130 -4.08 7.26 -4.66
CA ASN A 130 -5.03 7.06 -5.76
C ASN A 130 -5.10 5.60 -6.21
N THR A 131 -4.35 4.69 -5.59
CA THR A 131 -4.30 3.31 -6.04
C THR A 131 -4.30 2.35 -4.86
N ILE A 132 -5.10 1.29 -4.98
CA ILE A 132 -4.96 0.09 -4.15
C ILE A 132 -4.72 -1.12 -5.04
N ARG A 133 -4.07 -2.13 -4.47
CA ARG A 133 -4.05 -3.49 -5.00
C ARG A 133 -4.99 -4.35 -4.17
N LEU A 134 -5.94 -4.99 -4.85
CA LEU A 134 -6.85 -5.98 -4.29
C LEU A 134 -6.44 -7.37 -4.78
N GLU A 135 -6.04 -8.22 -3.85
CA GLU A 135 -5.68 -9.62 -4.11
C GLU A 135 -6.69 -10.54 -3.44
N MET A 136 -7.03 -11.63 -4.11
CA MET A 136 -7.95 -12.65 -3.61
C MET A 136 -7.27 -14.00 -3.67
N PHE A 137 -7.35 -14.76 -2.59
CA PHE A 137 -6.73 -16.06 -2.45
C PHE A 137 -7.76 -17.11 -2.06
N ARG A 138 -7.68 -18.28 -2.69
CA ARG A 138 -8.39 -19.49 -2.28
C ARG A 138 -7.34 -20.58 -2.06
N ASN A 139 -7.34 -21.23 -0.89
CA ASN A 139 -6.34 -22.25 -0.54
C ASN A 139 -4.88 -21.78 -0.75
N ASN A 140 -4.57 -20.55 -0.33
CA ASN A 140 -3.28 -19.88 -0.53
C ASN A 140 -2.85 -19.64 -1.99
N GLN A 141 -3.71 -19.93 -2.97
CA GLN A 141 -3.48 -19.61 -4.37
C GLN A 141 -4.19 -18.32 -4.75
N ALA A 142 -3.48 -17.38 -5.39
CA ALA A 142 -4.07 -16.16 -5.90
C ALA A 142 -5.06 -16.48 -7.04
N ILE A 143 -6.32 -16.05 -6.89
CA ILE A 143 -7.38 -16.19 -7.90
C ILE A 143 -7.72 -14.85 -8.56
N ALA A 144 -7.37 -13.74 -7.93
CA ALA A 144 -7.42 -12.42 -8.54
C ALA A 144 -6.29 -11.53 -8.00
N ASN A 145 -5.76 -10.68 -8.87
CA ASN A 145 -4.81 -9.63 -8.50
C ASN A 145 -5.14 -8.39 -9.33
N GLN A 146 -5.71 -7.38 -8.68
CA GLN A 146 -6.32 -6.23 -9.35
C GLN A 146 -5.69 -4.95 -8.84
N LEU A 147 -5.23 -4.12 -9.78
CA LEU A 147 -4.90 -2.73 -9.49
C LEU A 147 -6.18 -1.90 -9.69
N LEU A 148 -6.58 -1.17 -8.66
CA LEU A 148 -7.81 -0.36 -8.65
C LEU A 148 -7.42 1.11 -8.46
N ALA A 149 -7.92 1.97 -9.33
CA ALA A 149 -7.71 3.40 -9.24
C ALA A 149 -8.83 4.04 -8.42
N ARG A 150 -8.51 5.12 -7.70
CA ARG A 150 -9.48 5.87 -6.91
C ARG A 150 -10.56 6.42 -7.84
N GLU A 151 -11.79 6.06 -7.54
CA GLU A 151 -12.99 6.54 -8.24
C GLU A 151 -13.60 7.72 -7.49
N SER A 152 -13.73 7.61 -6.15
CA SER A 152 -14.24 8.69 -5.31
C SER A 152 -13.88 8.50 -3.84
N ASP A 153 -14.03 9.55 -3.03
CA ASP A 153 -13.90 9.49 -1.57
C ASP A 153 -15.20 8.99 -0.89
N LYS A 154 -16.27 8.80 -1.67
CA LYS A 154 -17.52 8.20 -1.20
C LYS A 154 -17.31 6.70 -1.03
N LEU A 155 -18.00 6.11 -0.07
CA LEU A 155 -18.01 4.66 0.13
C LEU A 155 -19.25 4.08 -0.53
N ILE A 156 -19.07 2.94 -1.18
CA ILE A 156 -20.14 2.05 -1.62
C ILE A 156 -20.15 0.81 -0.72
N GLY A 157 -21.30 0.48 -0.14
CA GLY A 157 -21.41 -0.61 0.84
C GLY A 157 -20.84 -0.28 2.23
N GLY A 158 -21.08 -1.20 3.16
CA GLY A 158 -20.85 -1.06 4.60
C GLY A 158 -22.10 -1.42 5.40
N PRO A 159 -21.95 -1.86 6.67
CA PRO A 159 -23.08 -1.83 7.60
C PRO A 159 -23.58 -0.39 7.81
#